data_AF-A0AA35WF94-F1
#
_entry.id   AF-A0AA35WF94-F1
#
_cell.length_a   1.000
_cell.length_b   1.000
_cell.length_c   1.000
_cell.angle_alpha   90.00
_cell.angle_beta   90.00
_cell.angle_gamma   90.00
#
_symmetry.space_group_name_H-M   'P 1'
#
loop_
_entity.id
_entity.type
_entity.pdbx_description
1 polymer ?
#
loop_
_entity_poly.entity_id
_entity_poly.type
_entity_poly.pdbx_seq_one_letter_code
_entity_poly.pdbx_strand_id
1 'polypeptide(L)'
;MEKRLRWQWRRPQSRSWRVDETYIKVRGKWAYLYRAVDKLGNTIDFYLSATRNTKAAKRFLGKALRGLKEWEQPEVLNTDKAPAYAAAIAELKAEGKCPKDTRHRQVKYLNNVIEADHGKLKLLIRPVRGFKTLKTAYATIKGFEVMRALRKGQAGMFALQGGIVGEARIVERAFGLGPCALTEAMAWLQDRLANAES
;
A
#
# COMPACT_ATOMS: atom_id res chain seq x y z
N MET A 1 11.46 -3.86 8.17
CA MET A 1 10.26 -4.39 7.49
C MET A 1 9.92 -3.62 6.20
N GLU A 2 9.26 -2.44 6.21
CA GLU A 2 8.80 -1.78 4.95
C GLU A 2 9.89 -1.54 3.89
N LYS A 3 11.05 -0.96 4.20
CA LYS A 3 12.09 -0.71 3.16
C LYS A 3 12.52 -1.99 2.44
N ARG A 4 12.57 -3.12 3.18
CA ARG A 4 12.96 -4.44 2.68
C ARG A 4 11.84 -5.10 1.87
N LEU A 5 10.59 -4.93 2.29
CA LEU A 5 9.41 -5.51 1.64
C LEU A 5 8.75 -4.56 0.61
N ARG A 6 9.21 -3.32 0.46
CA ARG A 6 8.52 -2.26 -0.30
C ARG A 6 8.23 -2.68 -1.74
N TRP A 7 9.23 -3.28 -2.36
CA TRP A 7 9.15 -3.80 -3.73
C TRP A 7 8.15 -4.94 -3.86
N GLN A 8 7.90 -5.67 -2.78
CA GLN A 8 7.14 -6.89 -2.80
C GLN A 8 5.63 -6.67 -2.70
N TRP A 9 5.16 -5.59 -2.08
CA TRP A 9 3.73 -5.38 -1.85
C TRP A 9 3.15 -4.05 -2.36
N ARG A 10 3.97 -3.10 -2.82
CA ARG A 10 3.48 -1.77 -3.28
C ARG A 10 3.34 -1.62 -4.80
N ARG A 11 3.28 -2.73 -5.51
CA ARG A 11 3.07 -2.74 -6.97
C ARG A 11 1.56 -2.74 -7.24
N PRO A 12 0.97 -1.67 -7.79
CA PRO A 12 -0.45 -1.68 -8.13
C PRO A 12 -0.72 -2.72 -9.21
N GLN A 13 -1.78 -3.51 -9.07
CA GLN A 13 -2.20 -4.46 -10.10
C GLN A 13 -3.16 -3.81 -11.11
N SER A 14 -3.61 -2.58 -10.84
CA SER A 14 -4.45 -1.80 -11.75
C SER A 14 -4.01 -0.33 -11.78
N ARG A 15 -4.10 0.28 -12.96
CA ARG A 15 -3.84 1.71 -13.21
C ARG A 15 -5.03 2.61 -12.82
N SER A 16 -6.10 2.04 -12.26
CA SER A 16 -7.23 2.80 -11.68
C SER A 16 -7.13 2.80 -10.16
N TRP A 17 -6.85 3.97 -9.59
CA TRP A 17 -6.65 4.13 -8.15
C TRP A 17 -7.81 4.88 -7.50
N ARG A 18 -8.07 4.57 -6.23
CA ARG A 18 -8.90 5.35 -5.32
C ARG A 18 -8.03 5.91 -4.22
N VAL A 19 -8.18 7.20 -3.98
CA VAL A 19 -7.40 7.97 -3.01
C VAL A 19 -8.34 8.71 -2.09
N ASP A 20 -8.18 8.50 -0.79
CA ASP A 20 -9.02 9.13 0.22
C ASP A 20 -8.27 9.21 1.55
N GLU A 21 -8.78 10.03 2.46
CA GLU A 21 -8.27 10.16 3.81
C GLU A 21 -9.28 9.67 4.84
N THR A 22 -8.76 9.01 5.87
CA THR A 22 -9.55 8.71 7.08
C THR A 22 -8.92 9.36 8.30
N TYR A 23 -9.76 9.69 9.27
CA TYR A 23 -9.33 10.18 10.56
C TYR A 23 -8.82 9.03 11.45
N ILE A 24 -7.78 9.31 12.23
CA ILE A 24 -7.32 8.49 13.36
C ILE A 24 -6.98 9.38 14.57
N LYS A 25 -7.15 8.90 15.79
CA LYS A 25 -6.77 9.67 17.00
C LYS A 25 -5.30 9.44 17.36
N VAL A 26 -4.56 10.54 17.51
CA VAL A 26 -3.18 10.56 18.01
C VAL A 26 -3.10 11.61 19.12
N ARG A 27 -2.78 11.18 20.35
CA ARG A 27 -2.72 11.99 21.57
C ARG A 27 -3.98 12.83 21.79
N GLY A 28 -5.14 12.20 21.58
CA GLY A 28 -6.45 12.87 21.70
C GLY A 28 -6.83 13.81 20.54
N LYS A 29 -5.91 14.11 19.62
CA LYS A 29 -6.16 14.96 18.45
C LYS A 29 -6.42 14.11 17.21
N TRP A 30 -7.28 14.60 16.32
CA TRP A 30 -7.50 13.97 15.03
C TRP A 30 -6.31 14.19 14.09
N ALA A 31 -5.86 13.12 13.45
CA ALA A 31 -4.86 13.13 12.40
C ALA A 31 -5.45 12.46 11.15
N TYR A 32 -4.90 12.81 9.98
CA TYR A 32 -5.39 12.40 8.67
C TYR A 32 -4.47 11.33 8.10
N LEU A 33 -5.02 10.13 7.92
CA LEU A 33 -4.36 9.02 7.27
C LEU A 33 -4.84 8.96 5.81
N TYR A 34 -4.01 9.49 4.92
CA TYR A 34 -4.14 9.39 3.47
C TYR A 34 -3.86 7.97 3.01
N ARG A 35 -4.65 7.46 2.08
CA ARG A 35 -4.55 6.09 1.57
C ARG A 35 -4.81 6.06 0.07
N ALA A 36 -4.14 5.12 -0.60
CA ALA A 36 -4.34 4.81 -2.00
C ALA A 36 -4.50 3.30 -2.15
N VAL A 37 -5.57 2.90 -2.81
CA VAL A 37 -5.84 1.52 -3.20
C VAL A 37 -6.14 1.44 -4.69
N ASP A 38 -5.80 0.32 -5.32
CA ASP A 38 -6.20 0.09 -6.71
C ASP A 38 -7.67 -0.37 -6.80
N LYS A 39 -8.19 -0.55 -8.03
CA LYS A 39 -9.56 -1.04 -8.26
C LYS A 39 -9.84 -2.41 -7.62
N LEU A 40 -8.82 -3.22 -7.40
CA LEU A 40 -8.92 -4.56 -6.81
C LEU A 40 -8.84 -4.53 -5.27
N GLY A 41 -8.60 -3.36 -4.67
CA GLY A 41 -8.47 -3.21 -3.21
C GLY A 41 -7.06 -3.49 -2.70
N ASN A 42 -6.06 -3.59 -3.57
CA ASN A 42 -4.67 -3.69 -3.16
C ASN A 42 -4.16 -2.34 -2.64
N THR A 43 -3.41 -2.37 -1.54
CA THR A 43 -2.85 -1.15 -0.95
C THR A 43 -1.65 -0.71 -1.77
N ILE A 44 -1.66 0.54 -2.24
CA ILE A 44 -0.56 1.16 -2.98
C ILE A 44 0.37 1.88 -2.01
N ASP A 45 -0.17 2.86 -1.27
CA ASP A 45 0.58 3.63 -0.28
C ASP A 45 -0.37 4.24 0.77
N PHE A 46 0.20 4.71 1.88
CA PHE A 46 -0.47 5.49 2.90
C PHE A 46 0.45 6.62 3.42
N TYR A 47 -0.11 7.68 3.97
CA TYR A 47 0.64 8.77 4.60
C TYR A 47 -0.13 9.34 5.77
N LEU A 48 0.54 9.56 6.90
CA LEU A 48 -0.06 10.13 8.09
C LEU A 48 0.36 11.59 8.23
N SER A 49 -0.63 12.48 8.35
CA SER A 49 -0.43 13.92 8.52
C SER A 49 -1.25 14.44 9.71
N ALA A 50 -0.74 15.49 10.37
CA ALA A 50 -1.51 16.23 11.36
C ALA A 50 -2.56 17.16 10.72
N THR A 51 -2.37 17.51 9.44
CA THR A 51 -3.18 18.52 8.73
C THR A 51 -3.79 17.94 7.45
N ARG A 52 -4.96 18.45 7.09
CA ARG A 52 -5.66 18.18 5.83
C ARG A 52 -5.52 19.37 4.92
N ASN A 53 -4.48 19.38 4.08
CA ASN A 53 -4.23 20.47 3.13
C ASN A 53 -3.58 19.95 1.84
N THR A 54 -3.50 20.81 0.83
CA THR A 54 -2.89 20.51 -0.48
C THR A 54 -1.46 20.02 -0.33
N LYS A 55 -0.67 20.60 0.60
CA LYS A 55 0.72 20.19 0.85
C LYS A 55 0.82 18.74 1.32
N ALA A 56 -0.08 18.31 2.20
CA ALA A 56 -0.13 16.93 2.68
C ALA A 56 -0.61 15.97 1.58
N ALA A 57 -1.64 16.34 0.82
CA ALA A 57 -2.13 15.57 -0.32
C ALA A 57 -1.04 15.39 -1.41
N LYS A 58 -0.32 16.46 -1.75
CA LYS A 58 0.81 16.44 -2.69
C LYS A 58 1.95 15.56 -2.20
N ARG A 59 2.32 15.68 -0.91
CA ARG A 59 3.34 14.80 -0.30
C ARG A 59 2.93 13.33 -0.37
N PHE A 60 1.65 13.05 -0.12
CA PHE A 60 1.13 11.69 -0.21
C PHE A 60 1.17 11.15 -1.65
N LEU A 61 0.55 11.86 -2.60
CA LEU A 61 0.50 11.44 -4.01
C LEU A 61 1.92 11.33 -4.61
N GLY A 62 2.79 12.31 -4.33
CA GLY A 62 4.18 12.27 -4.77
C GLY A 62 4.99 11.14 -4.12
N LYS A 63 4.61 10.66 -2.93
CA LYS A 63 5.20 9.46 -2.31
C LYS A 63 4.70 8.19 -3.00
N ALA A 64 3.41 8.12 -3.31
CA ALA A 64 2.77 6.97 -3.96
C ALA A 64 3.24 6.76 -5.41
N LEU A 65 3.46 7.86 -6.15
CA LEU A 65 3.94 7.83 -7.53
C LEU A 65 5.44 7.57 -7.65
N ARG A 66 6.21 7.77 -6.57
CA ARG A 66 7.68 7.70 -6.62
C ARG A 66 8.17 6.28 -6.89
N GLY A 67 8.97 6.12 -7.94
CA GLY A 67 9.64 4.86 -8.28
C GLY A 67 8.71 3.85 -8.97
N LEU A 68 7.52 4.29 -9.40
CA LEU A 68 6.67 3.53 -10.29
C LEU A 68 7.19 3.61 -11.72
N LYS A 69 7.19 2.47 -12.39
CA LYS A 69 7.48 2.37 -13.82
C LYS A 69 6.29 2.92 -14.61
N GLU A 70 6.50 3.30 -15.86
CA GLU A 70 5.48 3.95 -16.69
C GLU A 70 4.17 3.17 -16.78
N TRP A 71 4.25 1.84 -16.94
CA TRP A 71 3.09 0.94 -16.98
C TRP A 71 2.37 0.74 -15.63
N GLU A 72 2.96 1.20 -14.53
CA GLU A 72 2.38 1.13 -13.17
C GLU A 72 1.75 2.45 -12.74
N GLN A 73 2.05 3.54 -13.47
CA GLN A 73 1.50 4.86 -13.19
C GLN A 73 -0.01 4.86 -13.47
N PRO A 74 -0.79 5.61 -12.66
CA PRO A 74 -2.24 5.59 -12.78
C PRO A 74 -2.71 6.29 -14.05
N GLU A 75 -3.60 5.63 -14.78
CA GLU A 75 -4.41 6.25 -15.84
C GLU A 75 -5.57 7.05 -15.24
N VAL A 76 -6.10 6.59 -14.10
CA VAL A 76 -7.24 7.21 -13.43
C VAL A 76 -7.00 7.31 -11.93
N LEU A 77 -7.12 8.52 -11.39
CA LEU A 77 -7.18 8.81 -9.97
C LEU A 77 -8.62 9.18 -9.60
N ASN A 78 -9.28 8.39 -8.77
CA ASN A 78 -10.55 8.77 -8.16
C ASN A 78 -10.30 9.27 -6.73
N THR A 79 -10.75 10.48 -6.41
CA THR A 79 -10.67 11.03 -5.05
C THR A 79 -12.04 11.45 -4.55
N ASP A 80 -12.15 11.73 -3.25
CA ASP A 80 -13.28 12.50 -2.74
C ASP A 80 -13.29 13.94 -3.32
N LYS A 81 -14.40 14.65 -3.13
CA LYS A 81 -14.63 16.01 -3.63
C LYS A 81 -13.77 17.10 -2.97
N ALA A 82 -12.78 16.73 -2.15
CA ALA A 82 -11.90 17.66 -1.48
C ALA A 82 -11.02 18.45 -2.49
N PRO A 83 -11.05 19.80 -2.47
CA PRO A 83 -10.25 20.64 -3.40
C PRO A 83 -8.74 20.40 -3.32
N ALA A 84 -8.25 19.96 -2.16
CA ALA A 84 -6.83 19.70 -1.91
C ALA A 84 -6.21 18.69 -2.89
N TYR A 85 -6.97 17.69 -3.36
CA TYR A 85 -6.45 16.70 -4.31
C TYR A 85 -6.32 17.26 -5.73
N ALA A 86 -7.30 18.04 -6.19
CA ALA A 86 -7.25 18.65 -7.52
C ALA A 86 -6.01 19.55 -7.67
N ALA A 87 -5.77 20.42 -6.67
CA ALA A 87 -4.60 21.28 -6.63
C ALA A 87 -3.29 20.46 -6.55
N ALA A 88 -3.25 19.43 -5.69
CA ALA A 88 -2.07 18.57 -5.55
C ALA A 88 -1.74 17.82 -6.85
N ILE A 89 -2.74 17.32 -7.57
CA ILE A 89 -2.56 16.61 -8.85
C ILE A 89 -2.05 17.57 -9.92
N ALA A 90 -2.63 18.78 -10.02
CA ALA A 90 -2.18 19.80 -10.96
C ALA A 90 -0.71 20.17 -10.75
N GLU A 91 -0.30 20.41 -9.50
CA GLU A 91 1.09 20.69 -9.16
C GLU A 91 2.02 19.51 -9.51
N LEU A 92 1.61 18.27 -9.26
CA LEU A 92 2.43 17.08 -9.58
C LEU A 92 2.56 16.85 -11.09
N LYS A 93 1.54 17.18 -11.87
CA LYS A 93 1.61 17.15 -13.35
C LYS A 93 2.57 18.23 -13.88
N ALA A 94 2.51 19.43 -13.32
CA ALA A 94 3.43 20.51 -13.68
C ALA A 94 4.89 20.17 -13.35
N GLU A 95 5.14 19.46 -12.25
CA GLU A 95 6.47 18.97 -11.85
C GLU A 95 6.93 17.72 -12.62
N GLY A 96 6.13 17.16 -13.53
CA GLY A 96 6.46 15.93 -14.25
C GLY A 96 6.47 14.66 -13.38
N LYS A 97 5.90 14.71 -12.17
CA LYS A 97 5.84 13.57 -11.23
C LYS A 97 4.58 12.72 -11.38
N CYS A 98 3.57 13.23 -12.08
CA CYS A 98 2.34 12.54 -12.41
C CYS A 98 2.14 12.62 -13.94
N PRO A 99 1.73 11.53 -14.62
CA PRO A 99 1.43 11.58 -16.04
C PRO A 99 0.44 12.70 -16.40
N LYS A 100 0.70 13.39 -17.51
CA LYS A 100 -0.16 14.48 -17.98
C LYS A 100 -1.56 13.97 -18.34
N ASP A 101 -1.63 12.76 -18.89
CA ASP A 101 -2.81 12.01 -19.31
C ASP A 101 -3.59 11.36 -18.17
N THR A 102 -3.06 11.31 -16.93
CA THR A 102 -3.80 10.79 -15.77
C THR A 102 -5.11 11.56 -15.58
N ARG A 103 -6.24 10.87 -15.65
CA ARG A 103 -7.57 11.45 -15.48
C ARG A 103 -7.92 11.52 -14.01
N HIS A 104 -8.27 12.71 -13.52
CA HIS A 104 -8.81 12.89 -12.17
C HIS A 104 -10.34 12.85 -12.21
N ARG A 105 -10.95 12.03 -11.35
CA ARG A 105 -12.40 11.88 -11.22
C ARG A 105 -12.82 11.97 -9.75
N GLN A 106 -14.07 12.36 -9.53
CA GLN A 106 -14.67 12.49 -8.19
C GLN A 106 -16.01 11.75 -8.13
N VAL A 107 -15.96 10.44 -8.36
CA VAL A 107 -17.14 9.59 -8.45
C VAL A 107 -17.37 8.88 -7.12
N LYS A 108 -18.46 9.23 -6.43
CA LYS A 108 -18.78 8.76 -5.07
C LYS A 108 -18.84 7.24 -4.95
N TYR A 109 -19.56 6.55 -5.84
CA TYR A 109 -19.77 5.10 -5.73
C TYR A 109 -18.49 4.27 -5.98
N LEU A 110 -17.46 4.86 -6.59
CA LEU A 110 -16.17 4.18 -6.76
C LEU A 110 -15.36 4.18 -5.45
N ASN A 111 -15.74 4.97 -4.45
CA ASN A 111 -15.05 5.05 -3.16
C ASN A 111 -15.36 3.86 -2.23
N ASN A 112 -16.38 3.04 -2.52
CA ASN A 112 -16.75 1.90 -1.69
C ASN A 112 -15.57 0.98 -1.35
N VAL A 113 -14.63 0.79 -2.30
CA VAL A 113 -13.43 -0.04 -2.09
C VAL A 113 -12.49 0.57 -1.05
N ILE A 114 -12.25 1.89 -1.13
CA ILE A 114 -11.38 2.57 -0.17
C ILE A 114 -12.06 2.74 1.19
N GLU A 115 -13.38 2.95 1.22
CA GLU A 115 -14.18 2.97 2.45
C GLU A 115 -14.16 1.61 3.17
N ALA A 116 -14.30 0.50 2.44
CA ALA A 116 -14.16 -0.84 3.00
C ALA A 116 -12.74 -1.10 3.53
N ASP A 117 -11.71 -0.62 2.82
CA ASP A 117 -10.32 -0.68 3.28
C ASP A 117 -10.10 0.15 4.56
N HIS A 118 -10.71 1.33 4.67
CA HIS A 118 -10.73 2.15 5.89
C HIS A 118 -11.33 1.38 7.08
N GLY A 119 -12.48 0.73 6.87
CA GLY A 119 -13.14 -0.08 7.89
C GLY A 119 -12.23 -1.19 8.43
N LYS A 120 -11.62 -1.97 7.54
CA LYS A 120 -10.70 -3.06 7.90
C LYS A 120 -9.50 -2.56 8.69
N LEU A 121 -8.91 -1.43 8.32
CA LEU A 121 -7.81 -0.85 9.08
C LEU A 121 -8.25 -0.32 10.45
N LYS A 122 -9.41 0.34 10.53
CA LYS A 122 -9.95 0.85 11.79
C LYS A 122 -10.17 -0.27 12.81
N LEU A 123 -10.55 -1.47 12.37
CA LEU A 123 -10.66 -2.65 13.25
C LEU A 123 -9.32 -3.01 13.90
N LEU A 124 -8.19 -2.85 13.22
CA LEU A 124 -6.86 -3.09 13.80
C LEU A 124 -6.39 -1.95 14.71
N ILE A 125 -6.81 -0.72 14.41
CA ILE A 125 -6.40 0.46 15.19
C ILE A 125 -7.20 0.58 16.50
N ARG A 126 -8.48 0.22 16.52
CA ARG A 126 -9.37 0.37 17.69
C ARG A 126 -8.80 -0.29 18.97
N PRO A 127 -8.25 -1.52 18.95
CA PRO A 127 -7.67 -2.15 20.13
C PRO A 127 -6.41 -1.46 20.68
N VAL A 128 -5.72 -0.64 19.87
CA VAL A 128 -4.44 0.01 20.24
C VAL A 128 -4.64 1.14 21.27
N ARG A 129 -5.88 1.42 21.71
CA ARG A 129 -6.25 2.46 22.71
C ARG A 129 -5.70 3.86 22.41
N GLY A 130 -5.43 4.15 21.13
CA GLY A 130 -4.94 5.43 20.64
C GLY A 130 -3.42 5.60 20.71
N PHE A 131 -2.86 6.33 19.76
CA PHE A 131 -1.41 6.52 19.66
C PHE A 131 -0.92 7.72 20.49
N LYS A 132 0.26 7.64 21.11
CA LYS A 132 0.84 8.75 21.89
C LYS A 132 1.54 9.81 21.02
N THR A 133 2.10 9.43 19.87
CA THR A 133 2.80 10.34 18.94
C THR A 133 2.52 9.97 17.49
N LEU A 134 2.70 10.90 16.56
CA LEU A 134 2.57 10.63 15.12
C LEU A 134 3.62 9.62 14.64
N LYS A 135 4.83 9.66 15.20
CA LYS A 135 5.92 8.74 14.83
C LYS A 135 5.56 7.30 15.18
N THR A 136 5.06 7.07 16.39
CA THR A 136 4.63 5.73 16.83
C THR A 136 3.38 5.27 16.08
N ALA A 137 2.41 6.16 15.87
CA ALA A 137 1.23 5.88 15.04
C ALA A 137 1.61 5.42 13.63
N TYR A 138 2.51 6.16 12.97
CA TYR A 138 2.98 5.83 11.64
C TYR A 138 3.69 4.46 11.62
N ALA A 139 4.56 4.18 12.60
CA ALA A 139 5.27 2.90 12.68
C ALA A 139 4.33 1.70 12.87
N THR A 140 3.33 1.82 13.75
CA THR A 140 2.35 0.75 13.98
C THR A 140 1.46 0.52 12.77
N ILE A 141 0.90 1.60 12.18
CA ILE A 141 0.06 1.51 10.97
C ILE A 141 0.85 0.91 9.82
N LYS A 142 2.13 1.29 9.68
CA LYS A 142 3.04 0.70 8.70
C LYS A 142 3.20 -0.80 8.88
N GLY A 143 3.30 -1.30 10.11
CA GLY A 143 3.30 -2.74 10.39
C GLY A 143 1.99 -3.40 9.97
N PHE A 144 0.85 -2.81 10.34
CA PHE A 144 -0.48 -3.32 9.93
C PHE A 144 -0.63 -3.38 8.41
N GLU A 145 -0.22 -2.34 7.68
CA GLU A 145 -0.32 -2.34 6.21
C GLU A 145 0.53 -3.43 5.56
N VAL A 146 1.74 -3.66 6.06
CA VAL A 146 2.58 -4.76 5.56
C VAL A 146 1.87 -6.09 5.77
N MET A 147 1.40 -6.37 7.00
CA MET A 147 0.71 -7.62 7.31
C MET A 147 -0.58 -7.80 6.50
N ARG A 148 -1.33 -6.72 6.28
CA ARG A 148 -2.54 -6.74 5.45
C ARG A 148 -2.24 -6.98 3.98
N ALA A 149 -1.18 -6.39 3.45
CA ALA A 149 -0.78 -6.58 2.06
C ALA A 149 -0.30 -8.02 1.82
N LEU A 150 0.45 -8.59 2.78
CA LEU A 150 0.83 -10.01 2.76
C LEU A 150 -0.41 -10.90 2.77
N ARG A 151 -1.36 -10.69 3.71
CA ARG A 151 -2.62 -11.46 3.77
C ARG A 151 -3.49 -11.33 2.51
N LYS A 152 -3.34 -10.25 1.75
CA LYS A 152 -4.02 -10.07 0.46
C LYS A 152 -3.32 -10.77 -0.71
N GLY A 153 -2.21 -11.47 -0.45
CA GLY A 153 -1.38 -12.07 -1.50
C GLY A 153 -0.64 -11.05 -2.35
N GLN A 154 -0.52 -9.79 -1.93
CA GLN A 154 0.14 -8.75 -2.74
C GLN A 154 1.63 -9.02 -2.98
N ALA A 155 2.24 -9.86 -2.14
CA ALA A 155 3.61 -10.34 -2.30
C ALA A 155 3.70 -11.74 -2.95
N GLY A 156 2.58 -12.30 -3.44
CA GLY A 156 2.54 -13.66 -4.00
C GLY A 156 3.47 -13.87 -5.19
N MET A 157 3.74 -12.83 -5.99
CA MET A 157 4.75 -12.88 -7.06
C MET A 157 6.17 -13.19 -6.55
N PHE A 158 6.42 -12.98 -5.26
CA PHE A 158 7.69 -13.26 -4.59
C PHE A 158 7.64 -14.55 -3.76
N ALA A 159 6.50 -15.26 -3.75
CA ALA A 159 6.37 -16.55 -3.09
C ALA A 159 6.82 -17.64 -4.07
N LEU A 160 7.85 -18.41 -3.69
CA LEU A 160 8.31 -19.55 -4.48
C LEU A 160 7.43 -20.79 -4.25
N GLN A 161 6.75 -20.81 -3.10
CA GLN A 161 5.82 -21.85 -2.69
C GLN A 161 4.40 -21.26 -2.59
N GLY A 162 3.39 -22.09 -2.80
CA GLY A 162 1.99 -21.69 -2.66
C GLY A 162 1.57 -21.52 -1.19
N GLY A 163 0.49 -20.77 -0.98
CA GLY A 163 -0.21 -20.67 0.30
C GLY A 163 0.60 -20.02 1.44
N ILE A 164 0.25 -20.38 2.68
CA ILE A 164 0.79 -19.77 3.91
C ILE A 164 2.31 -19.96 4.03
N VAL A 165 2.83 -21.08 3.53
CA VAL A 165 4.27 -21.38 3.58
C VAL A 165 5.07 -20.38 2.74
N GLY A 166 4.61 -20.08 1.52
CA GLY A 166 5.22 -19.06 0.68
C GLY A 166 5.18 -17.65 1.29
N GLU A 167 4.07 -17.30 1.94
CA GLU A 167 3.94 -16.03 2.66
C GLU A 167 4.88 -15.94 3.87
N ALA A 168 5.01 -17.02 4.65
CA ALA A 168 5.94 -17.10 5.77
C ALA A 168 7.39 -16.96 5.30
N ARG A 169 7.77 -17.63 4.21
CA ARG A 169 9.11 -17.54 3.60
C ARG A 169 9.45 -16.12 3.14
N ILE A 170 8.49 -15.38 2.57
CA ILE A 170 8.68 -13.97 2.23
C ILE A 170 9.04 -13.15 3.48
N VAL A 171 8.34 -13.39 4.58
CA VAL A 171 8.62 -12.70 5.86
C VAL A 171 10.00 -13.10 6.38
N GLU A 172 10.28 -14.40 6.48
CA GLU A 172 11.58 -14.91 6.95
C GLU A 172 12.76 -14.33 6.18
N ARG A 173 12.68 -14.29 4.83
CA ARG A 173 13.72 -13.69 3.98
C ARG A 173 13.90 -12.20 4.25
N ALA A 174 12.82 -11.47 4.48
CA ALA A 174 12.91 -10.03 4.80
C ALA A 174 13.54 -9.75 6.17
N PHE A 175 13.53 -10.73 7.07
CA PHE A 175 14.14 -10.65 8.39
C PHE A 175 15.50 -11.36 8.49
N GLY A 176 15.90 -12.13 7.47
CA GLY A 176 17.13 -12.93 7.50
C GLY A 176 17.02 -14.13 8.46
N LEU A 177 15.80 -14.61 8.70
CA LEU A 177 15.52 -15.73 9.61
C LEU A 177 15.41 -17.08 8.89
N GLY A 178 15.31 -17.06 7.56
CA GLY A 178 15.12 -18.25 6.74
C GLY A 178 16.08 -18.29 5.54
N PRO A 179 16.03 -19.38 4.76
CA PRO A 179 16.89 -19.59 3.60
C PRO A 179 16.72 -18.48 2.57
N CYS A 180 17.79 -18.16 1.83
CA CYS A 180 17.69 -17.17 0.76
C CYS A 180 16.81 -17.72 -0.39
N ALA A 181 16.32 -16.82 -1.25
CA ALA A 181 15.40 -17.20 -2.33
C ALA A 181 15.99 -18.28 -3.26
N LEU A 182 17.31 -18.27 -3.47
CA LEU A 182 17.99 -19.28 -4.28
C LEU A 182 17.92 -20.67 -3.63
N THR A 183 18.24 -20.76 -2.34
CA THR A 183 18.20 -22.02 -1.58
C THR A 183 16.79 -22.61 -1.56
N GLU A 184 15.77 -21.76 -1.37
CA GLU A 184 14.37 -22.19 -1.39
C GLU A 184 13.91 -22.64 -2.78
N ALA A 185 14.35 -21.95 -3.84
CA ALA A 185 14.04 -22.33 -5.22
C ALA A 185 14.69 -23.68 -5.59
N MET A 186 15.95 -23.90 -5.18
CA MET A 186 16.65 -25.16 -5.40
C MET A 186 15.95 -26.32 -4.69
N ALA A 187 15.57 -26.14 -3.42
CA ALA A 187 14.83 -27.16 -2.67
C ALA A 187 13.46 -27.47 -3.30
N TRP A 188 12.74 -26.45 -3.76
CA TRP A 188 11.46 -26.64 -4.45
C TRP A 188 11.59 -27.35 -5.80
N LEU A 189 12.64 -27.04 -6.58
CA LEU A 189 12.94 -27.71 -7.84
C LEU A 189 13.30 -29.19 -7.62
N GLN A 190 14.12 -29.49 -6.62
CA GLN A 190 14.48 -30.87 -6.27
C GLN A 190 13.25 -31.69 -5.88
N ASP A 191 12.36 -31.14 -5.05
CA ASP A 191 11.12 -31.80 -4.65
C ASP A 191 10.18 -32.04 -5.85
N ARG A 192 10.10 -31.09 -6.80
CA ARG A 192 9.32 -31.29 -8.03
C ARG A 192 9.90 -32.33 -8.98
N LEU A 193 11.22 -32.39 -9.11
CA LEU A 193 11.89 -33.40 -9.95
C LEU A 193 11.72 -34.79 -9.35
N ALA A 194 11.89 -34.94 -8.03
CA ALA A 194 11.70 -36.21 -7.34
C ALA A 194 10.26 -36.76 -7.47
N ASN A 195 9.24 -35.88 -7.41
CA ASN A 195 7.83 -36.27 -7.59
C ASN A 195 7.43 -36.50 -9.07
N ALA A 196 8.26 -36.12 -10.03
CA ALA A 196 8.01 -36.35 -11.46
C ALA A 196 8.61 -37.67 -11.96
N GLU A 197 9.55 -38.26 -11.21
CA GLU A 197 10.21 -39.54 -11.49
C GLU A 197 9.53 -40.73 -10.79
N SER A 198 8.48 -40.48 -9.99
CA SER A 198 7.64 -41.46 -9.29
C SER A 198 6.27 -41.63 -9.95
#